data_AF-A0A952DU98-F1
#
_entry.id   AF-A0A952DU98-F1
#
_cell.length_a   1.000
_cell.length_b   1.000
_cell.length_c   1.000
_cell.angle_alpha   90.00
_cell.angle_beta   90.00
_cell.angle_gamma   90.00
#
_symmetry.space_group_name_H-M   'P 1'
#
loop_
_entity.id
_entity.type
_entity.pdbx_description
1 polymer ?
#
loop_
_entity_poly.entity_id
_entity_poly.type
_entity_poly.pdbx_seq_one_letter_code
_entity_poly.pdbx_strand_id
1 'polypeptide(L)' 'MKSTEKRINIIAGQLEGIKKMIDEGKDPLSVLTQFKAARSALDSCMSSYINEHFWQILESCDDKEATCKRFLEELIIS' A
#
# COMPACT_ATOMS: atom_id res chain seq x y z
N MET A 1 13.50 -6.26 8.56
CA MET A 1 12.32 -5.76 7.81
C MET A 1 12.44 -6.22 6.35
N LYS A 2 11.35 -6.62 5.69
CA LYS A 2 11.37 -6.81 4.21
C LYS A 2 11.47 -5.41 3.58
N SER A 3 12.33 -5.23 2.58
CA SER A 3 12.42 -3.97 1.83
C SER A 3 11.08 -3.63 1.17
N THR A 4 10.83 -2.34 0.95
CA THR A 4 9.65 -1.85 0.21
C THR A 4 9.50 -2.56 -1.13
N GLU A 5 10.60 -2.75 -1.86
CA GLU A 5 10.64 -3.51 -3.10
C GLU A 5 10.10 -4.94 -2.95
N LYS A 6 10.52 -5.67 -1.90
CA LYS A 6 10.03 -7.03 -1.66
C LYS A 6 8.53 -7.06 -1.34
N ARG A 7 8.00 -6.03 -0.67
CA ARG A 7 6.56 -5.89 -0.41
C ARG A 7 5.79 -5.63 -1.71
N ILE A 8 6.30 -4.75 -2.57
CA ILE A 8 5.73 -4.46 -3.89
C ILE A 8 5.67 -5.73 -4.74
N ASN A 9 6.75 -6.52 -4.79
CA ASN A 9 6.77 -7.77 -5.55
C ASN A 9 5.72 -8.78 -5.06
N ILE A 10 5.45 -8.82 -3.75
CA ILE A 10 4.38 -9.66 -3.18
C ILE A 10 3.00 -9.16 -3.63
N ILE A 11 2.76 -7.85 -3.54
CA ILE A 11 1.49 -7.23 -3.95
C ILE A 11 1.23 -7.47 -5.45
N ALA A 12 2.25 -7.31 -6.30
CA ALA A 12 2.16 -7.61 -7.72
C ALA A 12 1.74 -9.08 -7.96
N GLY A 13 2.32 -10.02 -7.22
CA GLY A 13 1.91 -11.43 -7.27
C GLY A 13 0.46 -11.67 -6.84
N GLN A 14 -0.05 -10.90 -5.85
CA GLN A 14 -1.47 -10.96 -5.46
C GLN A 14 -2.38 -10.48 -6.60
N LEU A 15 -2.02 -9.39 -7.29
CA LEU A 15 -2.78 -8.86 -8.43
C LEU A 15 -2.83 -9.84 -9.61
N GLU A 16 -1.71 -10.48 -9.94
CA GLU A 16 -1.68 -11.55 -10.96
C GLU A 16 -2.52 -12.77 -10.53
N GLY A 17 -2.49 -13.12 -9.24
CA GLY A 17 -3.35 -14.17 -8.69
C GLY A 17 -4.84 -13.85 -8.86
N ILE A 18 -5.25 -12.61 -8.55
CA ILE A 18 -6.63 -12.13 -8.74
C ILE A 18 -7.04 -12.21 -10.21
N LYS A 19 -6.19 -11.74 -11.13
CA LYS A 19 -6.44 -11.82 -12.57
C LYS A 19 -6.70 -13.27 -13.01
N LYS A 20 -5.84 -14.20 -12.59
CA LYS A 20 -6.02 -15.62 -12.87
C LYS A 20 -7.32 -16.19 -12.29
N MET A 21 -7.72 -15.78 -11.09
CA MET A 21 -8.99 -16.22 -10.50
C MET A 21 -10.21 -15.73 -11.31
N ILE A 22 -10.13 -14.53 -11.87
CA ILE A 22 -11.18 -14.00 -12.76
C ILE A 22 -11.22 -14.81 -14.07
N ASP A 23 -10.06 -15.03 -14.70
CA ASP A 23 -9.95 -15.79 -15.95
C ASP A 23 -10.44 -17.25 -15.79
N GLU A 24 -10.20 -17.85 -14.63
CA GLU A 24 -10.66 -19.20 -14.28
C GLU A 24 -12.14 -19.27 -13.82
N GLY A 25 -12.84 -18.13 -13.75
CA GLY A 25 -14.25 -18.07 -13.33
C GLY A 25 -14.47 -18.49 -11.87
N LYS A 26 -13.53 -18.17 -10.97
CA LYS A 26 -13.67 -18.45 -9.53
C LYS A 26 -14.85 -17.67 -8.94
N ASP A 27 -15.31 -18.16 -7.79
CA ASP A 27 -16.36 -17.52 -6.99
C ASP A 27 -16.07 -16.02 -6.75
N PRO A 28 -17.01 -15.11 -7.07
CA PRO A 28 -16.83 -13.67 -6.91
C PRO A 28 -16.52 -13.23 -5.47
N LEU A 29 -17.07 -13.89 -4.45
CA LEU A 29 -16.77 -13.54 -3.05
C LEU A 29 -15.32 -13.86 -2.68
N SER A 30 -14.79 -14.97 -3.21
CA SER A 30 -13.39 -15.36 -3.07
C SER A 30 -12.46 -14.37 -3.77
N VAL A 31 -12.82 -13.93 -4.99
CA VAL A 31 -12.08 -12.88 -5.72
C VAL A 31 -12.08 -11.56 -4.93
N LEU A 32 -13.25 -11.14 -4.42
CA LEU A 32 -13.37 -9.94 -3.59
C LEU A 32 -12.54 -10.02 -2.31
N THR A 33 -12.43 -11.21 -1.71
CA THR A 33 -11.58 -11.45 -0.54
C THR A 33 -10.10 -11.23 -0.88
N GLN A 34 -9.64 -11.68 -2.05
CA GLN A 34 -8.26 -11.44 -2.49
C GLN A 34 -8.00 -9.96 -2.80
N PHE A 35 -8.95 -9.24 -3.40
CA PHE A 35 -8.84 -7.78 -3.56
C PHE A 35 -8.66 -7.08 -2.21
N LYS A 36 -9.43 -7.45 -1.18
CA LYS A 36 -9.27 -6.88 0.18
C LYS A 36 -7.90 -7.20 0.77
N ALA A 37 -7.39 -8.42 0.55
CA ALA A 37 -6.04 -8.80 0.99
C ALA A 37 -4.94 -7.99 0.28
N ALA A 38 -5.07 -7.77 -1.02
CA ALA A 38 -4.14 -6.94 -1.80
C ALA A 38 -4.17 -5.48 -1.35
N ARG A 39 -5.36 -4.91 -1.10
CA ARG A 39 -5.52 -3.56 -0.53
C ARG A 39 -4.82 -3.44 0.82
N SER A 40 -5.11 -4.35 1.75
CA SER A 40 -4.48 -4.32 3.08
C SER A 40 -2.94 -4.44 3.02
N ALA A 41 -2.42 -5.25 2.10
CA ALA A 41 -0.98 -5.37 1.88
C ALA A 41 -0.37 -4.06 1.34
N LEU A 42 -1.08 -3.37 0.43
CA LEU A 42 -0.68 -2.07 -0.08
C LEU A 42 -0.69 -1.00 1.01
N ASP A 43 -1.75 -0.91 1.81
CA ASP A 43 -1.87 0.04 2.92
C ASP A 43 -0.71 -0.15 3.94
N SER A 44 -0.39 -1.40 4.26
CA SER A 44 0.76 -1.74 5.11
C SER A 44 2.11 -1.37 4.47
N CYS A 45 2.25 -1.55 3.16
CA CYS A 45 3.46 -1.16 2.44
C CYS A 45 3.64 0.36 2.45
N MET A 46 2.57 1.11 2.17
CA MET A 46 2.57 2.57 2.22
C MET A 46 2.92 3.08 3.62
N SER A 47 2.28 2.53 4.66
CA SER A 47 2.57 2.90 6.05
C SER A 47 4.03 2.64 6.43
N SER A 48 4.60 1.52 5.98
CA SER A 48 6.02 1.19 6.21
C SER A 48 6.95 2.16 5.49
N TYR A 49 6.64 2.52 4.24
CA TYR A 49 7.43 3.45 3.44
C TYR A 49 7.42 4.86 4.07
N ILE A 50 6.25 5.34 4.46
CA ILE A 50 6.09 6.64 5.13
C ILE A 50 6.91 6.65 6.43
N ASN A 51 6.77 5.64 7.28
CA ASN A 51 7.54 5.56 8.53
C ASN A 51 9.07 5.59 8.31
N GLU A 52 9.56 5.02 7.21
CA GLU A 52 10.99 5.00 6.88
C GLU A 52 11.49 6.36 6.35
N HIS A 53 10.66 7.08 5.61
CA HIS A 53 11.07 8.30 4.90
C HIS A 53 10.52 9.60 5.48
N PHE A 54 9.65 9.54 6.50
CA PHE A 54 8.97 10.72 7.07
C PHE A 54 9.94 11.81 7.48
N TRP A 55 11.01 11.45 8.22
CA TRP A 55 11.99 12.42 8.70
C TRP A 55 12.80 13.05 7.57
N GLN A 56 13.17 12.28 6.55
CA GLN A 56 13.90 12.79 5.38
C GLN A 56 13.07 13.83 4.61
N ILE A 57 11.76 13.60 4.51
CA ILE A 57 10.84 14.53 3.85
C ILE A 57 10.65 15.79 4.70
N LEU A 58 10.54 15.65 6.02
CA LEU A 58 10.45 16.81 6.92
C LEU A 58 11.72 17.67 6.94
N GLU A 59 12.89 17.06 6.79
CA GLU A 59 14.18 17.78 6.72
C GLU A 59 14.33 18.59 5.43
N SER A 60 13.68 18.18 4.35
CA SER A 60 13.77 18.80 3.02
C SER A 60 12.61 19.73 2.67
N CYS A 61 11.64 19.92 3.58
CA CYS A 61 10.47 20.76 3.35
C CYS A 61 10.58 22.14 4.01
N ASP A 62 10.10 23.18 3.32
CA ASP A 62 10.10 24.57 3.81
C ASP A 62 9.02 24.80 4.89
N ASP A 63 7.84 24.20 4.71
CA ASP A 63 6.73 24.26 5.65
C ASP A 63 6.41 22.86 6.20
N LYS A 64 6.91 22.60 7.41
CA LYS A 64 6.73 21.34 8.13
C LYS A 64 5.29 21.11 8.56
N GLU A 65 4.53 22.16 8.90
CA GLU A 65 3.15 22.02 9.34
C GLU A 65 2.25 21.59 8.18
N ALA A 66 2.36 22.28 7.04
CA ALA A 66 1.63 21.93 5.83
C ALA A 66 1.99 20.52 5.35
N THR A 67 3.27 20.15 5.39
CA THR A 67 3.74 18.81 5.02
C THR A 67 3.16 17.74 5.94
N CYS A 68 3.20 17.95 7.27
CA CYS A 68 2.58 17.04 8.24
C CYS A 68 1.08 16.86 8.00
N LYS A 69 0.33 17.94 7.74
CA LYS A 69 -1.12 17.87 7.46
C LYS A 69 -1.42 16.99 6.26
N ARG A 70 -0.70 17.18 5.16
CA ARG A 70 -0.86 16.36 3.94
C ARG A 70 -0.60 14.87 4.22
N PHE A 71 0.45 14.55 4.97
CA PHE A 71 0.74 13.16 5.33
C PHE A 71 -0.35 12.52 6.18
N LEU A 72 -0.90 13.26 7.14
CA LEU A 72 -2.01 12.79 7.96
C LEU A 72 -3.27 12.53 7.12
N GLU A 73 -3.57 13.39 6.16
CA GLU A 73 -4.69 13.19 5.22
C GLU A 73 -4.52 11.91 4.40
N GLU A 74 -3.34 11.67 3.82
CA GLU A 74 -3.04 10.46 3.03
C GLU A 74 -3.06 9.16 3.88
N LEU A 75 -2.73 9.23 5.17
CA LEU A 75 -2.74 8.09 6.08
C LEU A 75 -4.13 7.76 6.67
N ILE A 76 -5.00 8.76 6.83
CA ILE A 76 -6.30 8.61 7.51
C ILE A 76 -7.43 8.32 6.52
N ILE A 77 -7.30 8.74 5.25
CA ILE A 77 -8.34 8.58 4.22
C ILE A 77 -8.29 7.19 3.52
N SER A 78 -7.32 6.33 3.85
CA SER A 78 -7.22 4.96 3.32
C SER A 78 -8.22 3.98 3.95
#